data_AF-A0A6S7J7Z5-F1
#
_entry.id   AF-A0A6S7J7Z5-F1
#
_cell.length_a   1.000
_cell.length_b   1.000
_cell.length_c   1.000
_cell.angle_alpha   90.00
_cell.angle_beta   90.00
_cell.angle_gamma   90.00
#
_symmetry.space_group_name_H-M   'P 1'
#
loop_
_entity.id
_entity.type
_entity.pdbx_description
1 polymer ?
#
loop_
_entity_poly.entity_id
_entity_poly.type
_entity_poly.pdbx_seq_one_letter_code
_entity_poly.pdbx_strand_id
1 'polypeptide(L)'
;MARDALCNLHYQYIVNSGGKFKDDNEDTLPDIPRMPPVRCEISPLLSYAGEGISEKVKSQVFYASKPLHLQSEDESSVSNGNGKNSPQREPSAKRLKGEDDE
;
A
#
# COMPACT_ATOMS: atom_id res chain seq x y z
N MET A 1 5.96 17.61 -11.29
CA MET A 1 6.92 16.73 -11.98
C MET A 1 7.46 15.61 -11.08
N ALA A 2 8.16 15.87 -9.97
CA ALA A 2 8.70 14.77 -9.13
C ALA A 2 7.63 13.98 -8.34
N ARG A 3 6.67 14.69 -7.73
CA ARG A 3 5.57 14.07 -6.97
C ARG A 3 4.66 13.23 -7.85
N ASP A 4 4.41 13.70 -9.07
CA ASP A 4 3.53 13.04 -10.04
C ASP A 4 4.08 11.68 -10.47
N ALA A 5 5.39 11.61 -10.75
CA ALA A 5 6.06 10.36 -11.08
C ALA A 5 5.99 9.34 -9.92
N LEU A 6 6.16 9.83 -8.69
CA LEU A 6 6.05 8.98 -7.50
C LEU A 6 4.61 8.46 -7.30
N CYS A 7 3.59 9.32 -7.43
CA CYS A 7 2.19 8.90 -7.41
C CYS A 7 1.86 7.88 -8.49
N ASN A 8 2.39 8.06 -9.71
CA ASN A 8 2.20 7.11 -10.81
C ASN A 8 2.84 5.74 -10.51
N LEU A 9 4.02 5.74 -9.88
CA LEU A 9 4.67 4.50 -9.47
C LEU A 9 3.86 3.77 -8.39
N HIS A 10 3.41 4.47 -7.35
CA HIS A 10 2.57 3.90 -6.31
C HIS A 10 1.24 3.36 -6.86
N TYR A 11 0.65 4.07 -7.81
CA TYR A 11 -0.56 3.64 -8.51
C TYR A 11 -0.34 2.27 -9.15
N GLN A 12 0.76 2.09 -9.87
CA GLN A 12 1.09 0.80 -10.49
C GLN A 12 1.29 -0.32 -9.47
N TYR A 13 1.95 -0.05 -8.35
CA TYR A 13 2.11 -1.06 -7.29
C TYR A 13 0.75 -1.55 -6.76
N ILE A 14 -0.19 -0.63 -6.54
CA ILE A 14 -1.53 -0.95 -6.04
C ILE A 14 -2.30 -1.77 -7.08
N VAL A 15 -2.29 -1.33 -8.34
CA VAL A 15 -2.99 -2.01 -9.44
C VAL A 15 -2.41 -3.39 -9.72
N ASN A 16 -1.08 -3.51 -9.83
CA ASN A 16 -0.39 -4.79 -10.07
C ASN A 16 -0.63 -5.79 -8.92
N SER A 17 -0.82 -5.28 -7.71
CA SER A 17 -1.17 -6.07 -6.53
C SER A 17 -2.65 -6.47 -6.44
N GLY A 18 -3.47 -6.08 -7.43
CA GLY A 18 -4.89 -6.40 -7.54
C GLY A 18 -5.83 -5.35 -6.93
N GLY A 19 -5.32 -4.18 -6.55
CA GLY A 19 -6.14 -3.04 -6.12
C GLY A 19 -6.85 -2.38 -7.30
N LYS A 20 -8.04 -1.85 -7.06
CA LYS A 20 -8.81 -1.14 -8.08
C LYS A 20 -9.04 0.30 -7.68
N PHE A 21 -8.95 1.20 -8.66
CA PHE A 21 -9.34 2.59 -8.48
C PHE A 21 -10.68 2.86 -9.16
N LYS A 22 -11.52 3.64 -8.51
CA LYS A 22 -12.78 4.15 -9.04
C LYS A 22 -12.79 5.66 -9.01
N ASP A 23 -13.51 6.25 -9.94
CA ASP A 23 -13.84 7.67 -9.93
C ASP A 23 -15.09 7.94 -9.06
N ASP A 24 -15.45 9.21 -8.86
CA ASP A 24 -16.68 9.60 -8.14
C ASP A 24 -17.96 9.07 -8.81
N ASN A 25 -17.90 8.79 -10.12
CA ASN A 25 -18.99 8.16 -10.87
C ASN A 25 -19.05 6.63 -10.69
N GLU A 26 -18.27 6.06 -9.76
CA GLU A 26 -18.09 4.62 -9.55
C GLU A 26 -17.50 3.84 -10.74
N ASP A 27 -17.11 4.54 -11.81
CA ASP A 27 -16.41 4.00 -12.95
C ASP A 27 -15.01 3.52 -12.55
N THR A 28 -14.68 2.29 -12.94
CA THR A 28 -13.36 1.72 -12.66
C THR A 28 -12.32 2.37 -13.57
N LEU A 29 -11.30 2.95 -12.97
CA LEU A 29 -10.19 3.53 -13.69
C LEU A 29 -9.33 2.43 -14.34
N PRO A 30 -8.80 2.68 -15.55
CA PRO A 30 -7.94 1.76 -16.25
C PRO A 30 -6.61 1.61 -15.51
N ASP A 31 -5.95 0.47 -15.65
CA ASP A 31 -4.67 0.14 -15.02
C ASP A 31 -3.48 1.04 -15.42
N ILE A 32 -3.73 2.04 -16.27
CA ILE A 32 -2.74 2.97 -16.79
C ILE A 32 -2.87 4.30 -16.03
N PRO A 33 -1.76 4.89 -15.53
CA PRO A 33 -1.79 6.17 -14.84
C PRO A 33 -2.42 7.28 -15.70
N ARG A 34 -3.33 8.07 -15.11
CA ARG A 34 -4.00 9.20 -15.78
C ARG A 34 -3.32 10.54 -15.43
N MET A 35 -3.60 11.56 -16.25
CA MET A 35 -3.30 12.96 -15.93
C MET A 35 -4.61 13.70 -15.64
N PRO A 36 -4.75 14.38 -14.48
CA PRO A 36 -3.78 14.43 -13.38
C PRO A 36 -3.62 13.08 -12.65
N PRO A 37 -2.45 12.80 -12.06
CA PRO A 37 -2.19 11.53 -11.36
C PRO A 37 -3.08 11.39 -10.13
N VAL A 38 -3.50 10.15 -9.87
CA VAL A 38 -4.18 9.81 -8.61
C VAL A 38 -3.22 10.06 -7.46
N ARG A 39 -3.61 10.88 -6.48
CA ARG A 39 -2.77 11.14 -5.31
C ARG A 39 -2.77 9.91 -4.41
N CYS A 40 -1.81 9.02 -4.64
CA CYS A 40 -1.60 7.84 -3.84
C CYS A 40 -0.14 7.76 -3.37
N GLU A 41 0.01 7.47 -2.09
CA GLU A 41 1.29 7.47 -1.39
C GLU A 41 1.38 6.20 -0.55
N ILE A 42 2.51 5.52 -0.66
CA ILE A 42 2.81 4.34 0.13
C ILE A 42 4.02 4.68 0.98
N SER A 43 3.91 4.47 2.29
CA SER A 43 5.04 4.65 3.17
C SER A 43 6.13 3.65 2.84
N PRO A 44 7.40 4.07 2.73
CA PRO A 44 8.53 3.16 2.61
C PRO A 44 8.61 2.12 3.72
N LEU A 45 8.03 2.39 4.90
CA LEU A 45 7.97 1.42 6.00
C LEU A 45 6.89 0.37 5.81
N LEU A 46 5.86 0.66 5.01
CA LEU A 46 4.89 -0.34 4.60
C LEU A 46 5.40 -1.17 3.42
N SER A 47 6.00 -0.50 2.43
CA SER A 47 6.46 -1.12 1.21
C SER A 47 7.49 -0.23 0.51
N TYR A 48 8.67 -0.78 0.23
CA TYR A 48 9.75 -0.03 -0.39
C TYR A 48 9.64 -0.03 -1.92
N ALA A 49 9.24 -1.17 -2.52
CA ALA A 49 9.14 -1.37 -3.96
C ALA A 49 7.82 -2.06 -4.40
N GLY A 50 6.75 -1.91 -3.62
CA GLY A 50 5.44 -2.50 -3.93
C GLY A 50 5.26 -3.93 -3.43
N GLU A 51 6.22 -4.48 -2.69
CA GLU A 51 6.10 -5.75 -1.98
C GLU A 51 5.17 -5.65 -0.76
N GLY A 52 4.52 -6.77 -0.38
CA GLY A 52 3.76 -6.86 0.86
C GLY A 52 2.41 -6.12 0.90
N ILE A 53 2.09 -5.27 -0.09
CA ILE A 53 0.83 -4.49 -0.09
C ILE A 53 -0.37 -5.25 -0.64
N SER A 54 -0.16 -6.39 -1.32
CA SER A 54 -1.22 -7.11 -2.02
C SER A 54 -2.33 -7.60 -1.10
N GLU A 55 -2.00 -8.00 0.13
CA GLU A 55 -3.02 -8.38 1.12
C GLU A 55 -3.93 -7.23 1.52
N LYS A 56 -3.38 -5.99 1.56
CA LYS A 56 -4.16 -4.79 1.83
C LYS A 56 -4.97 -4.36 0.61
N VAL A 57 -4.45 -4.47 -0.61
CA VAL A 57 -5.11 -3.85 -1.79
C VAL A 57 -5.95 -4.81 -2.64
N LYS A 58 -5.69 -6.11 -2.65
CA LYS A 58 -6.29 -7.10 -3.60
C LYS A 58 -7.81 -7.19 -3.58
N SER A 59 -8.45 -6.81 -2.48
CA SER A 59 -9.92 -6.81 -2.37
C SER A 59 -10.47 -5.43 -2.00
N GLN A 60 -9.66 -4.38 -2.11
CA GLN A 60 -10.05 -3.02 -1.80
C GLN A 60 -10.20 -2.18 -3.06
N VAL A 61 -11.18 -1.28 -3.01
CA VAL A 61 -11.45 -0.30 -4.06
C VAL A 61 -11.21 1.08 -3.49
N PHE A 62 -10.35 1.85 -4.15
CA PHE A 62 -9.96 3.19 -3.75
C PHE A 62 -10.58 4.23 -4.68
N TYR A 63 -10.89 5.42 -4.15
CA TYR A 63 -11.46 6.50 -4.93
C TYR A 63 -10.38 7.48 -5.36
N ALA A 64 -10.25 7.72 -6.66
CA ALA A 64 -9.22 8.60 -7.23
C ALA A 64 -9.38 10.07 -6.83
N SER A 65 -10.59 10.48 -6.50
CA SER A 65 -10.90 11.83 -6.02
C SER A 65 -10.38 12.11 -4.61
N LYS A 66 -10.03 11.06 -3.85
CA LYS A 66 -9.50 11.19 -2.48
C LYS A 66 -8.03 10.79 -2.43
N PRO A 67 -7.18 11.53 -1.69
CA PRO A 67 -5.80 11.14 -1.51
C PRO A 67 -5.75 9.83 -0.71
N LEU A 68 -5.08 8.83 -1.27
CA LEU A 68 -4.84 7.54 -0.64
C LEU A 68 -3.46 7.54 0.02
N HIS A 69 -3.41 7.20 1.30
CA HIS A 69 -2.15 7.02 2.02
C HIS A 69 -2.15 5.64 2.67
N LEU A 70 -1.17 4.80 2.29
CA LEU A 70 -0.96 3.48 2.87
C LEU A 70 0.26 3.53 3.80
N GLN A 71 0.10 3.24 5.09
CA GLN A 71 1.15 3.28 6.10
C GLN A 71 1.29 1.94 6.83
N SER A 72 2.45 1.70 7.45
CA SER A 72 2.65 0.54 8.32
C SER A 72 1.87 0.72 9.62
N GLU A 73 1.55 -0.40 10.27
CA GLU A 73 0.90 -0.38 11.59
C GLU A 73 1.77 0.32 12.64
N ASP A 74 3.10 0.24 12.51
CA ASP A 74 4.06 0.90 13.40
C ASP A 74 4.04 2.45 13.28
N GLU A 75 3.63 3.00 12.15
CA GLU A 75 3.56 4.46 11.91
C GLU A 75 2.20 5.06 12.26
N SER A 76 1.19 4.22 12.49
CA SER A 76 -0.22 4.63 12.64
C SER A 76 -0.54 5.42 13.92
N SER A 77 0.46 5.71 14.77
CA SER A 77 0.30 6.49 16.00
C SER A 77 0.05 8.00 15.77
N VAL A 78 0.03 8.48 14.52
CA VAL A 78 -0.37 9.86 14.18
C VAL A 78 -1.52 9.83 13.15
N SER A 79 -2.69 10.29 13.59
CA SER A 79 -4.04 10.19 13.02
C SER A 79 -4.27 10.67 11.58
N ASN A 80 -5.08 9.94 10.79
CA ASN A 80 -6.49 10.33 10.52
C ASN A 80 -7.30 9.17 9.90
N GLY A 81 -8.54 8.97 10.37
CA GLY A 81 -9.27 7.70 10.24
C GLY A 81 -9.70 7.28 8.84
N ASN A 82 -9.46 6.02 8.50
CA ASN A 82 -10.49 5.16 7.95
C ASN A 82 -10.21 3.66 8.21
N GLY A 83 -11.14 3.01 8.91
CA GLY A 83 -11.54 1.60 8.73
C GLY A 83 -10.50 0.47 8.73
N LYS A 84 -10.20 -0.05 9.94
CA LYS A 84 -10.06 -1.48 10.31
C LYS A 84 -9.92 -2.52 9.18
N ASN A 85 -8.78 -3.21 9.13
CA ASN A 85 -8.71 -4.67 9.38
C ASN A 85 -7.26 -5.18 9.33
N SER A 86 -6.85 -5.82 10.42
CA SER A 86 -5.75 -6.79 10.47
C SER A 86 -6.26 -8.16 9.98
N PRO A 87 -5.38 -9.02 9.47
CA PRO A 87 -4.90 -10.10 10.34
C PRO A 87 -3.37 -10.27 10.33
N GLN A 88 -2.88 -10.50 11.53
CA GLN A 88 -1.56 -10.98 11.92
C GLN A 88 -0.95 -12.01 10.95
N ARG A 89 0.33 -11.86 10.59
CA ARG A 89 1.23 -13.00 10.33
C ARG A 89 2.66 -12.71 10.79
N GLU A 90 3.20 -13.72 11.45
CA GLU A 90 4.32 -13.74 12.38
C GLU A 90 5.71 -13.43 11.78
N PRO A 91 6.67 -12.98 12.60
CA PRO A 91 8.05 -12.76 12.19
C PRO A 91 8.79 -14.10 12.03
N SER A 92 9.06 -14.51 10.79
CA SER A 92 10.00 -15.61 10.52
C SER A 92 11.41 -15.09 10.27
N ALA A 93 12.09 -14.63 11.32
CA ALA A 93 13.54 -14.59 11.36
C ALA A 93 14.00 -15.50 12.51
N LYS A 94 14.27 -16.76 12.17
CA LYS A 94 14.82 -17.76 13.08
C LYS A 94 16.13 -17.24 13.66
N ARG A 95 16.11 -16.99 14.97
CA ARG A 95 17.25 -16.67 15.82
C ARG A 95 18.24 -17.84 15.80
N LEU A 96 19.53 -17.51 15.70
CA LEU A 96 20.67 -18.43 15.67
C LEU A 96 20.55 -19.54 16.73
N LYS A 97 20.79 -20.79 16.30
CA LYS A 97 20.99 -21.92 17.21
C LYS A 97 22.43 -21.83 17.74
N GLY A 98 22.56 -21.51 19.01
CA GLY A 98 23.73 -21.87 19.80
C GLY A 98 23.51 -23.27 20.37
N GLU A 99 24.55 -24.09 20.28
CA GLU A 99 24.75 -25.47 20.74
C GLU A 99 26.24 -25.72 20.37
N ASP A 100 27.20 -26.06 21.23
CA ASP A 100 27.17 -26.62 22.58
C ASP A 100 28.49 -26.31 23.32
N ASP A 101 28.41 -26.24 24.65
CA ASP A 101 29.52 -26.39 25.60
C ASP A 101 30.05 -27.84 25.60
N GLU A 102 31.38 -28.02 25.52
CA GLU A 102 32.17 -28.88 26.42
C GLU A 102 33.65 -28.45 26.40
#